data_AF-A0A379GCK9-F1
#
_entry.id   AF-A0A379GCK9-F1
#
_cell.length_a   1.000
_cell.length_b   1.000
_cell.length_c   1.000
_cell.angle_alpha   90.00
_cell.angle_beta   90.00
_cell.angle_gamma   90.00
#
_symmetry.space_group_name_H-M   'P 1'
#
loop_
_entity.id
_entity.type
_entity.pdbx_description
1 polymer ?
#
loop_
_entity_poly.entity_id
_entity_poly.type
_entity_poly.pdbx_seq_one_letter_code
_entity_poly.pdbx_strand_id
1 'polypeptide(L)'
;MERLHSKAITDVVNIGIGGSDLGPYMVTEALRPYKNHLTMYFVSNVDGTHIAETLKKCDPETTLFLIASKTFTTQETMTNAHSARDWFLSAAKESAFVAKHFVALSTNSAEVEKFGIDTANMFEFWDWLVPLLIMVSNWFIHCIIYWL
;
A
#
# COMPACT_ATOMS: atom_id res chain seq x y z
N MET A 1 12.50 -11.97 -18.76
CA MET A 1 12.94 -11.86 -17.35
C MET A 1 13.65 -10.54 -17.04
N GLU A 2 13.77 -9.61 -17.99
CA GLU A 2 14.54 -8.35 -17.83
C GLU A 2 13.67 -7.10 -17.62
N ARG A 3 12.33 -7.24 -17.50
CA ARG A 3 11.40 -6.10 -17.59
C ARG A 3 11.04 -5.40 -16.26
N LEU A 4 11.23 -6.06 -15.11
CA LEU A 4 10.82 -5.53 -13.79
C LEU A 4 11.82 -4.54 -13.16
N HIS A 5 12.91 -4.17 -13.84
CA HIS A 5 14.10 -3.63 -13.16
C HIS A 5 14.34 -2.11 -13.25
N SER A 6 13.48 -1.31 -13.88
CA SER A 6 13.83 0.11 -14.07
C SER A 6 12.70 1.08 -14.38
N LYS A 7 11.44 0.64 -14.31
CA LYS A 7 10.32 1.55 -14.58
C LYS A 7 9.99 2.37 -13.35
N ALA A 8 9.75 3.66 -13.57
CA ALA A 8 9.20 4.52 -12.54
C ALA A 8 7.82 4.00 -12.12
N ILE A 9 7.52 4.11 -10.83
CA ILE A 9 6.19 3.81 -10.31
C ILE A 9 5.19 4.80 -10.91
N THR A 10 4.05 4.31 -11.36
CA THR A 10 2.95 5.11 -11.92
C THR A 10 1.69 5.00 -11.09
N ASP A 11 1.53 3.89 -10.37
CA ASP A 11 0.33 3.55 -9.63
C ASP A 11 0.69 3.19 -8.19
N VAL A 12 -0.12 3.67 -7.24
CA VAL A 12 0.03 3.34 -5.82
C VAL A 12 -1.31 2.86 -5.30
N VAL A 13 -1.31 1.69 -4.67
CA VAL A 13 -2.52 1.08 -4.10
C VAL A 13 -2.37 1.03 -2.58
N ASN A 14 -3.13 1.88 -1.88
CA ASN A 14 -3.24 1.84 -0.42
C ASN A 14 -4.27 0.78 -0.02
N ILE A 15 -3.84 -0.20 0.77
CA ILE A 15 -4.68 -1.27 1.30
C ILE A 15 -4.77 -1.11 2.81
N GLY A 16 -5.96 -0.79 3.31
CA GLY A 16 -6.19 -0.55 4.73
C GLY A 16 -7.67 -0.28 4.98
N ILE A 17 -8.10 -0.30 6.23
CA ILE A 17 -9.50 -0.05 6.60
C ILE A 17 -9.62 1.11 7.61
N GLY A 18 -10.81 1.70 7.68
CA GLY A 18 -11.12 2.75 8.66
C GLY A 18 -10.18 3.96 8.54
N GLY A 19 -9.49 4.32 9.62
CA GLY A 19 -8.53 5.44 9.63
C GLY A 19 -7.34 5.26 8.67
N SER A 20 -6.99 4.01 8.33
CA SER A 20 -5.92 3.71 7.37
C SER A 20 -6.31 3.95 5.91
N ASP A 21 -7.60 4.21 5.64
CA ASP A 21 -8.15 4.41 4.29
C ASP A 21 -8.82 5.78 4.14
N LEU A 22 -9.77 6.09 5.02
CA LEU A 22 -10.62 7.28 4.91
C LEU A 22 -9.83 8.59 4.94
N GLY A 23 -8.79 8.68 5.78
CA GLY A 23 -7.95 9.87 5.86
C GLY A 23 -7.16 10.12 4.57
N PRO A 24 -6.31 9.16 4.16
CA PRO A 24 -5.59 9.23 2.90
C PRO A 24 -6.48 9.47 1.67
N TYR A 25 -7.61 8.78 1.57
CA TYR A 25 -8.56 8.95 0.47
C TYR A 25 -9.13 10.36 0.43
N MET A 26 -9.68 10.84 1.55
CA MET A 26 -10.31 12.16 1.62
C MET A 26 -9.33 13.28 1.26
N VAL A 27 -8.11 13.24 1.78
CA VAL A 27 -7.12 14.29 1.50
C VAL A 27 -6.62 14.22 0.07
N THR A 28 -6.41 13.02 -0.48
CA THR A 28 -6.02 12.83 -1.89
C THR A 28 -7.06 13.41 -2.83
N GLU A 29 -8.34 13.22 -2.51
CA GLU A 29 -9.46 13.79 -3.26
C GLU A 29 -9.55 15.31 -3.10
N ALA A 30 -9.44 15.82 -1.87
CA ALA A 30 -9.53 17.25 -1.57
C ALA A 30 -8.42 18.06 -2.24
N LEU A 31 -7.20 17.51 -2.31
CA LEU A 31 -6.04 18.18 -2.87
C LEU A 31 -5.81 17.83 -4.35
N ARG A 32 -6.67 17.02 -5.00
CA ARG A 32 -6.50 16.52 -6.37
C ARG A 32 -5.89 17.51 -7.38
N PRO A 33 -6.21 18.83 -7.40
CA PRO A 33 -5.56 19.78 -8.31
C PRO A 33 -4.03 19.87 -8.22
N TYR A 34 -3.42 19.49 -7.10
CA TYR A 34 -1.97 19.56 -6.88
C TYR A 34 -1.24 18.25 -7.19
N LYS A 35 -1.95 17.24 -7.72
CA LYS A 35 -1.42 15.88 -7.85
C LYS A 35 -0.18 15.84 -8.74
N ASN A 36 0.75 14.94 -8.45
CA ASN A 36 1.82 14.61 -9.38
C ASN A 36 1.38 13.59 -10.45
N HIS A 37 2.34 12.92 -11.09
CA HIS A 37 2.11 11.95 -12.16
C HIS A 37 1.52 10.62 -11.70
N LEU A 38 1.51 10.33 -10.38
CA LEU A 38 1.02 9.08 -9.84
C LEU A 38 -0.50 8.99 -9.86
N THR A 39 -0.99 7.76 -9.90
CA THR A 39 -2.40 7.43 -9.72
C THR A 39 -2.58 6.66 -8.41
N MET A 40 -3.41 7.18 -7.52
CA MET A 40 -3.71 6.53 -6.24
C MET A 40 -4.99 5.70 -6.33
N TYR A 41 -4.95 4.51 -5.77
CA TYR A 41 -6.11 3.66 -5.51
C TYR A 41 -6.18 3.33 -4.02
N PHE A 42 -7.41 3.14 -3.52
CA PHE A 42 -7.69 2.94 -2.10
C PHE A 42 -8.59 1.71 -1.97
N VAL A 43 -8.10 0.68 -1.29
CA VAL A 43 -8.77 -0.61 -1.14
C VAL A 43 -9.00 -0.91 0.32
N SER A 44 -10.26 -0.82 0.73
CA SER A 44 -10.69 -1.01 2.13
C SER A 44 -11.84 -1.98 2.34
N ASN A 45 -12.46 -2.44 1.25
CA ASN A 45 -13.59 -3.35 1.38
C ASN A 45 -13.09 -4.79 1.56
N VAL A 46 -13.78 -5.56 2.40
CA VAL A 46 -13.51 -6.99 2.58
C VAL A 46 -13.96 -7.82 1.37
N ASP A 47 -14.91 -7.30 0.59
CA ASP A 47 -15.31 -7.91 -0.68
C ASP A 47 -14.14 -7.89 -1.67
N GLY A 48 -13.72 -9.08 -2.11
CA GLY A 48 -12.62 -9.30 -3.05
C GLY A 48 -12.84 -8.62 -4.41
N THR A 49 -14.06 -8.19 -4.73
CA THR A 49 -14.36 -7.38 -5.91
C THR A 49 -13.56 -6.08 -5.93
N HIS A 50 -13.39 -5.42 -4.77
CA HIS A 50 -12.74 -4.11 -4.73
C HIS A 50 -11.26 -4.20 -5.12
N ILE A 51 -10.52 -5.16 -4.57
CA ILE A 51 -9.13 -5.40 -4.96
C ILE A 51 -9.05 -5.89 -6.41
N ALA A 52 -9.92 -6.81 -6.83
CA ALA A 52 -9.89 -7.35 -8.18
C ALA A 52 -10.11 -6.28 -9.26
N GLU A 53 -11.08 -5.39 -9.10
CA GLU A 53 -11.35 -4.29 -10.03
C GLU A 53 -10.25 -3.22 -10.02
N THR A 54 -9.57 -3.03 -8.88
CA THR A 54 -8.42 -2.13 -8.78
C THR A 54 -7.22 -2.69 -9.54
N LEU A 55 -6.89 -3.97 -9.32
CA LEU A 55 -5.75 -4.64 -9.95
C LEU A 55 -5.86 -4.73 -11.47
N LYS A 56 -7.08 -4.78 -12.02
CA LYS A 56 -7.30 -4.71 -13.49
C LYS A 56 -6.81 -3.42 -14.13
N LYS A 57 -6.63 -2.34 -13.34
CA LYS A 57 -6.17 -1.03 -13.81
C LYS A 57 -4.65 -0.83 -13.63
N CYS A 58 -3.99 -1.77 -12.96
CA CYS A 58 -2.60 -1.64 -12.51
C CYS A 58 -1.65 -2.49 -13.38
N ASP A 59 -0.41 -2.03 -13.54
CA ASP A 59 0.70 -2.83 -14.11
C ASP A 59 1.62 -3.32 -12.98
N PRO A 60 1.83 -4.64 -12.80
CA PRO A 60 2.73 -5.17 -11.78
C PRO A 60 4.14 -4.56 -11.82
N GLU A 61 4.63 -4.14 -13.00
CA GLU A 61 5.97 -3.54 -13.14
C GLU A 61 6.06 -2.10 -12.64
N THR A 62 4.94 -1.39 -12.46
CA THR A 62 4.92 0.04 -12.09
C THR A 62 3.97 0.36 -10.94
N THR A 63 3.48 -0.65 -10.23
CA THR A 63 2.57 -0.48 -9.09
C THR A 63 3.28 -0.66 -7.76
N LEU A 64 3.09 0.27 -6.84
CA LEU A 64 3.53 0.18 -5.44
C LEU A 64 2.33 -0.09 -4.53
N PHE A 65 2.43 -1.06 -3.63
CA PHE A 65 1.41 -1.38 -2.65
C PHE A 65 1.80 -0.86 -1.26
N LEU A 66 0.91 -0.08 -0.65
CA LEU A 66 1.05 0.38 0.74
C LEU A 66 0.10 -0.43 1.63
N ILE A 67 0.64 -1.25 2.52
CA ILE A 67 -0.16 -2.09 3.43
C ILE A 67 -0.30 -1.39 4.77
N ALA A 68 -1.48 -0.85 5.04
CA ALA A 68 -1.77 0.04 6.15
C ALA A 68 -2.51 -0.67 7.29
N SER A 69 -1.77 -1.35 8.16
CA SER A 69 -2.30 -2.02 9.35
C SER A 69 -1.28 -1.95 10.49
N LYS A 70 -1.66 -1.31 11.61
CA LYS A 70 -0.79 -1.18 12.79
C LYS A 70 -0.31 -2.53 13.31
N THR A 71 -1.22 -3.49 13.45
CA THR A 71 -0.89 -4.84 13.95
C THR A 71 -0.40 -5.77 12.86
N PHE A 72 -0.59 -5.42 11.59
CA PHE A 72 -0.33 -6.26 10.43
C PHE A 72 -1.08 -7.60 10.42
N THR A 73 -2.19 -7.66 11.16
CA THR A 73 -3.03 -8.85 11.32
C THR A 73 -4.51 -8.60 11.07
N THR A 74 -4.88 -7.36 10.74
CA THR A 74 -6.27 -6.98 10.41
C THR A 74 -6.77 -7.83 9.25
N GLN A 75 -7.80 -8.63 9.48
CA GLN A 75 -8.24 -9.68 8.55
C GLN A 75 -8.52 -9.11 7.16
N GLU A 76 -9.35 -8.06 7.07
CA GLU A 76 -9.76 -7.43 5.82
C GLU A 76 -8.57 -6.85 5.05
N THR A 77 -7.63 -6.21 5.76
CA THR A 77 -6.41 -5.64 5.16
C THR A 77 -5.49 -6.74 4.66
N MET A 78 -5.25 -7.78 5.47
CA MET A 78 -4.33 -8.86 5.12
C MET A 78 -4.89 -9.76 4.01
N THR A 79 -6.20 -10.02 3.98
CA THR A 79 -6.84 -10.73 2.86
C THR A 79 -6.62 -9.99 1.54
N ASN A 80 -6.80 -8.66 1.53
CA ASN A 80 -6.52 -7.86 0.34
C ASN A 80 -5.02 -7.79 0.01
N ALA A 81 -4.15 -7.66 1.02
CA ALA A 81 -2.70 -7.63 0.84
C ALA A 81 -2.17 -8.93 0.23
N HIS A 82 -2.65 -10.09 0.71
CA HIS A 82 -2.31 -11.39 0.14
C HIS A 82 -2.82 -11.52 -1.29
N SER A 83 -4.05 -11.07 -1.58
CA SER A 83 -4.59 -11.05 -2.94
C SER A 83 -3.72 -10.22 -3.91
N ALA A 84 -3.29 -9.04 -3.47
CA ALA A 84 -2.39 -8.18 -4.24
C ALA A 84 -1.00 -8.81 -4.43
N ARG A 85 -0.45 -9.45 -3.40
CA ARG A 85 0.83 -10.17 -3.46
C ARG A 85 0.78 -11.33 -4.42
N ASP A 86 -0.28 -12.14 -4.39
CA ASP A 86 -0.43 -13.29 -5.28
C ASP A 86 -0.60 -12.85 -6.73
N TRP A 87 -1.38 -11.78 -6.96
CA TRP A 87 -1.49 -11.15 -8.27
C TRP A 87 -0.14 -10.65 -8.77
N PHE A 88 0.63 -9.95 -7.93
CA PHE A 88 1.95 -9.43 -8.29
C PHE A 88 2.93 -10.57 -8.64
N LEU A 89 2.99 -11.60 -7.79
CA LEU A 89 3.88 -12.75 -7.99
C LEU A 89 3.52 -13.59 -9.21
N SER A 90 2.25 -13.59 -9.64
CA SER A 90 1.86 -14.24 -10.89
C SER A 90 2.59 -13.66 -12.12
N ALA A 91 2.95 -12.38 -12.07
CA ALA A 91 3.73 -11.68 -13.09
C ALA A 91 5.24 -11.68 -12.77
N ALA A 92 5.61 -11.36 -11.53
CA ALA A 92 6.99 -11.18 -11.12
C ALA A 92 7.78 -12.49 -10.98
N LYS A 93 7.09 -13.60 -10.69
CA LYS A 93 7.60 -14.98 -10.52
C LYS A 93 8.65 -15.21 -9.41
N GLU A 94 9.33 -14.16 -8.95
CA GLU A 94 10.30 -14.22 -7.87
C GLU A 94 9.83 -13.41 -6.66
N SER A 95 9.88 -14.02 -5.47
CA SER A 95 9.46 -13.39 -4.21
C SER A 95 10.35 -12.22 -3.78
N ALA A 96 11.60 -12.18 -4.25
CA ALA A 96 12.53 -11.09 -3.96
C ALA A 96 12.02 -9.71 -4.45
N PHE A 97 11.12 -9.69 -5.44
CA PHE A 97 10.54 -8.44 -5.93
C PHE A 97 9.48 -7.84 -5.02
N VAL A 98 8.94 -8.59 -4.06
CA VAL A 98 7.99 -8.07 -3.06
C VAL A 98 8.61 -6.90 -2.30
N ALA A 99 9.88 -7.00 -1.92
CA ALA A 99 10.59 -5.95 -1.21
C ALA A 99 10.66 -4.61 -1.97
N LYS A 100 10.50 -4.59 -3.30
CA LYS A 100 10.53 -3.37 -4.12
C LYS A 100 9.15 -2.76 -4.39
N HIS A 101 8.10 -3.57 -4.31
CA HIS A 101 6.74 -3.17 -4.69
C HIS A 101 5.75 -3.16 -3.52
N PHE A 102 6.19 -3.53 -2.31
CA PHE A 102 5.37 -3.54 -1.11
C PHE A 102 6.06 -2.78 0.02
N VAL A 103 5.31 -1.87 0.63
CA VAL A 103 5.72 -1.05 1.77
C VAL A 103 4.70 -1.26 2.87
N ALA A 104 5.17 -1.38 4.11
CA ALA A 104 4.30 -1.58 5.27
C ALA A 104 4.18 -0.31 6.10
N LEU A 105 2.97 -0.02 6.56
CA LEU A 105 2.68 1.05 7.52
C LEU A 105 2.18 0.38 8.80
N SER A 106 3.12 0.02 9.68
CA SER A 106 2.92 -0.96 10.74
C SER A 106 3.93 -0.76 11.87
N THR A 107 3.62 -1.29 13.05
CA THR A 107 4.58 -1.42 14.17
C THR A 107 5.02 -2.87 14.40
N ASN A 108 4.48 -3.81 13.63
CA ASN A 108 4.75 -5.24 13.77
C ASN A 108 5.77 -5.71 12.72
N SER A 109 7.04 -5.48 12.99
CA SER A 109 8.15 -5.87 12.09
C SER A 109 8.19 -7.37 11.80
N ALA A 110 7.84 -8.21 12.76
CA ALA A 110 7.87 -9.66 12.60
C ALA A 110 6.86 -10.17 11.55
N GLU A 111 5.62 -9.68 11.58
CA GLU A 111 4.62 -10.07 10.57
C GLU A 111 4.89 -9.40 9.20
N VAL A 112 5.49 -8.21 9.18
CA VAL A 112 5.93 -7.53 7.95
C VAL A 112 7.04 -8.32 7.25
N GLU A 113 8.06 -8.74 7.99
CA GLU A 113 9.16 -9.56 7.46
C GLU A 113 8.64 -10.91 6.95
N LYS A 114 7.73 -11.54 7.72
CA LYS A 114 7.08 -12.81 7.32
C LYS A 114 6.25 -12.70 6.04
N PHE A 115 5.65 -11.54 5.77
CA PHE A 115 4.96 -11.27 4.51
C PHE A 115 5.94 -11.17 3.32
N GLY A 116 7.19 -10.82 3.58
CA GLY A 116 8.27 -10.67 2.61
C GLY A 116 8.60 -9.21 2.26
N ILE A 117 8.14 -8.25 3.06
CA ILE A 117 8.52 -6.84 2.94
C ILE A 117 9.84 -6.62 3.69
N ASP A 118 10.77 -5.90 3.08
CA ASP A 118 11.98 -5.42 3.77
C ASP A 118 11.56 -4.45 4.87
N THR A 119 12.01 -4.68 6.11
CA THR A 119 11.68 -3.81 7.24
C THR A 119 12.26 -2.40 7.09
N ALA A 120 13.25 -2.19 6.22
CA ALA A 120 13.69 -0.85 5.80
C ALA A 120 12.60 -0.08 5.01
N ASN A 121 11.65 -0.81 4.41
CA ASN A 121 10.45 -0.30 3.74
C ASN A 121 9.21 -0.39 4.65
N MET A 122 9.41 -0.47 5.96
CA MET A 122 8.36 -0.33 6.97
C MET A 122 8.42 1.08 7.57
N PHE A 123 7.32 1.82 7.46
CA PHE A 123 7.16 3.08 8.17
C PHE A 123 6.41 2.85 9.47
N GLU A 124 7.11 3.08 10.57
CA GLU A 124 6.55 2.93 11.92
C GLU A 124 5.70 4.12 12.32
N PHE A 125 4.70 3.81 13.15
CA PHE A 125 3.90 4.79 13.88
C PHE A 125 4.03 4.52 15.38
N TRP A 126 3.74 5.51 16.21
CA TRP A 126 3.84 5.31 17.66
C TRP A 126 2.59 4.64 18.24
N ASP A 127 2.78 3.78 19.24
CA ASP A 127 1.67 3.01 19.82
C ASP A 127 0.58 3.85 20.48
N TRP A 128 0.90 5.06 20.92
CA TRP A 128 -0.05 5.99 21.53
C TRP A 128 -0.92 6.75 20.51
N LEU A 129 -0.68 6.60 19.20
CA LEU A 129 -1.53 7.19 18.17
C LEU A 129 -2.86 6.41 18.09
N VAL A 130 -3.94 7.13 18.33
CA VAL A 130 -5.31 6.65 18.10
C VAL A 130 -5.63 6.64 16.60
N PRO A 131 -6.66 5.88 16.14
CA PRO A 131 -6.96 5.73 14.71
C PRO A 131 -7.09 7.05 13.93
N LEU A 132 -7.60 8.10 14.57
CA LEU A 132 -7.72 9.45 13.99
C LEU A 132 -6.36 10.11 13.73
N LEU A 133 -5.35 9.83 14.56
CA LEU A 133 -3.99 10.35 14.40
C LEU A 133 -3.16 9.49 13.43
N ILE A 134 -3.49 8.21 13.26
CA ILE A 134 -2.92 7.36 12.19
C ILE A 134 -3.27 7.93 10.81
N MET A 135 -4.44 8.57 10.67
CA MET A 135 -4.79 9.30 9.44
C MET A 135 -3.76 10.37 9.09
N VAL A 136 -3.25 11.10 10.09
CA VAL A 136 -2.29 12.20 9.90
C VAL A 136 -0.87 11.68 9.64
N SER A 137 -0.49 10.56 10.25
CA SER A 137 0.83 9.96 10.02
C SER A 137 0.90 9.21 8.69
N ASN A 138 -0.16 8.48 8.31
CA ASN A 138 -0.25 7.86 6.98
C ASN A 138 -0.34 8.94 5.88
N TRP A 139 -1.02 10.06 6.16
CA TRP A 139 -1.05 11.23 5.29
C TRP A 139 0.35 11.76 4.97
N PHE A 140 1.29 11.77 5.92
CA PHE A 140 2.65 12.26 5.67
C PHE A 140 3.37 11.45 4.58
N ILE A 141 3.19 10.13 4.56
CA ILE A 141 3.83 9.23 3.60
C ILE A 141 3.19 9.40 2.22
N HIS A 142 1.86 9.51 2.18
CA HIS A 142 1.14 9.88 0.96
C HIS A 142 1.51 11.27 0.46
N CYS A 143 1.80 12.23 1.35
CA CYS A 143 2.27 13.56 0.98
C CYS A 143 3.60 13.52 0.24
N ILE A 144 4.55 12.77 0.80
CA ILE A 144 5.89 12.61 0.23
C ILE A 144 5.83 11.91 -1.13
N ILE A 145 4.95 10.92 -1.29
CA ILE A 145 4.86 10.14 -2.53
C ILE A 145 4.06 10.90 -3.60
N TYR A 146 3.00 11.61 -3.23
CA TYR A 146 1.98 12.09 -4.18
C TYR A 146 2.05 13.58 -4.53
N TRP A 147 2.76 14.38 -3.74
CA TRP A 147 2.78 15.85 -3.88
C TRP A 147 4.19 16.46 -3.99
N LEU A 148 5.23 15.63 -3.87
CA LEU A 148 6.60 15.94 -4.29
C LEU A 148 6.87 15.31 -5.67
#